data_AF-A0A5N6D247-F1
#
_entry.id   AF-A0A5N6D247-F1
#
_cell.length_a   1.000
_cell.length_b   1.000
_cell.length_c   1.000
_cell.angle_alpha   90.00
_cell.angle_beta   90.00
_cell.angle_gamma   90.00
#
_symmetry.space_group_name_H-M   'P 1'
#
loop_
_entity.id
_entity.type
_entity.pdbx_description
1 polymer ?
#
loop_
_entity_poly.entity_id
_entity_poly.type
_entity_poly.pdbx_seq_one_letter_code
_entity_poly.pdbx_strand_id
1 'polypeptide(L)' 'MLYIENLDLDLQYLKDHASVDAFHAAAIEAGGKDNGLPGLRSFYHPKYYAAFVLDPAGNNIEAVDHGVSLDA' A
#
# COMPACT_ATOMS: atom_id res chain seq x y z
N MET A 1 -18.33 -11.68 -6.14
CA MET A 1 -17.12 -12.52 -6.29
C MET A 1 -16.37 -11.98 -7.50
N LEU A 2 -15.61 -10.91 -7.30
CA LEU A 2 -14.71 -10.37 -8.32
C LEU A 2 -13.34 -10.97 -7.97
N TYR A 3 -12.93 -11.96 -8.75
CA TYR A 3 -11.58 -12.52 -8.70
C TYR A 3 -10.67 -11.54 -9.44
N ILE A 4 -9.91 -10.75 -8.68
CA ILE A 4 -8.73 -10.06 -9.21
C ILE A 4 -7.64 -11.13 -9.28
N GLU A 5 -7.52 -11.78 -10.43
CA GLU A 5 -6.39 -12.66 -10.70
C GLU A 5 -5.12 -11.83 -10.85
N ASN A 6 -4.07 -12.25 -10.14
CA ASN A 6 -2.70 -11.75 -10.14
C ASN A 6 -2.35 -10.62 -9.18
N LEU A 7 -2.53 -10.82 -7.87
CA LEU A 7 -1.54 -10.31 -6.94
C LEU A 7 -1.29 -11.35 -5.86
N ASP A 8 -0.13 -12.02 -5.95
CA ASP A 8 0.40 -12.85 -4.89
C ASP A 8 0.31 -12.08 -3.56
N LEU A 9 -0.55 -12.59 -2.68
CA LEU A 9 -0.73 -12.11 -1.32
C LEU A 9 0.58 -12.30 -0.55
N ASP A 10 1.38 -11.24 -0.53
CA ASP A 10 2.21 -10.84 0.61
C ASP A 10 2.43 -9.32 0.48
N LEU A 11 1.38 -8.54 0.75
CA LEU A 11 1.30 -7.07 0.61
C LEU A 11 2.24 -6.28 1.56
N GLN A 12 3.17 -6.94 2.25
CA GLN A 12 4.07 -6.29 3.21
C GLN A 12 5.31 -5.66 2.56
N TYR A 13 5.54 -5.84 1.26
CA TYR A 13 6.77 -5.36 0.62
C TYR A 13 6.53 -4.80 -0.77
N LEU A 14 6.11 -3.55 -0.83
CA LEU A 14 6.22 -2.80 -2.07
C LEU A 14 7.66 -2.33 -2.27
N LYS A 15 8.14 -2.42 -3.50
CA LYS A 15 9.55 -2.20 -3.83
C LYS A 15 9.92 -0.72 -3.94
N ASP A 16 8.93 0.14 -4.13
CA ASP A 16 9.11 1.58 -4.28
C ASP A 16 7.83 2.37 -3.93
N HIS A 17 8.00 3.69 -3.75
CA HIS A 17 6.89 4.63 -3.53
C HIS A 17 5.85 4.59 -4.65
N ALA A 18 6.26 4.38 -5.90
CA ALA A 18 5.35 4.36 -7.05
C ALA A 18 4.37 3.19 -6.97
N SER A 19 4.81 2.05 -6.45
CA SER A 19 3.94 0.90 -6.20
C SER A 19 2.93 1.20 -5.09
N VAL A 20 3.32 1.97 -4.06
CA VAL A 20 2.41 2.39 -2.97
C VAL A 20 1.35 3.36 -3.51
N ASP A 21 1.75 4.28 -4.39
CA ASP A 21 0.83 5.18 -5.09
C ASP A 21 -0.16 4.42 -5.97
N ALA A 22 0.34 3.45 -6.76
CA ALA A 22 -0.47 2.63 -7.64
C ALA A 22 -1.46 1.76 -6.86
N PHE A 23 -1.03 1.17 -5.75
CA PHE A 23 -1.91 0.44 -4.83
C PHE A 23 -3.06 1.33 -4.35
N HIS A 24 -2.76 2.52 -3.84
CA HIS A 24 -3.79 3.42 -3.30
C HIS A 24 -4.78 3.84 -4.38
N ALA A 25 -4.29 4.28 -5.54
CA ALA A 25 -5.14 4.67 -6.66
C ALA A 25 -6.09 3.54 -7.10
N ALA A 26 -5.56 2.32 -7.27
CA ALA A 26 -6.35 1.16 -7.65
C ALA A 26 -7.37 0.76 -6.57
N ALA A 27 -6.98 0.84 -5.29
CA ALA A 27 -7.86 0.51 -4.18
C ALA A 27 -9.02 1.52 -4.05
N ILE A 28 -8.78 2.81 -4.29
CA ILE A 28 -9.84 3.84 -4.35
C ILE A 28 -10.77 3.60 -5.55
N GLU A 29 -10.21 3.31 -6.73
CA GLU A 29 -11.02 3.00 -7.93
C GLU A 29 -11.91 1.76 -7.73
N ALA A 30 -11.40 0.77 -7.00
CA ALA A 30 -12.15 -0.44 -6.63
C ALA A 30 -13.25 -0.21 -5.56
N GLY A 31 -13.43 1.02 -5.08
CA GLY A 31 -14.43 1.39 -4.08
C GLY A 31 -13.95 1.28 -2.63
N GLY A 32 -12.65 1.10 -2.41
CA GLY A 32 -12.02 1.26 -1.11
C GLY A 32 -12.15 2.70 -0.62
N LYS A 33 -12.20 2.87 0.70
CA LYS A 33 -12.30 4.20 1.30
C LYS A 33 -10.91 4.67 1.76
N ASP A 34 -10.52 5.87 1.37
CA ASP A 34 -9.28 6.48 1.83
C ASP A 34 -9.21 6.52 3.36
N ASN A 35 -8.06 6.10 3.90
CA ASN A 35 -7.76 6.13 5.32
C ASN A 35 -6.34 6.65 5.58
N GLY A 36 -5.70 7.20 4.56
CA GLY A 36 -4.34 7.72 4.62
C GLY A 36 -3.70 7.72 3.25
N LEU A 37 -3.58 8.89 2.63
CA LEU A 37 -2.92 9.07 1.35
C LEU A 37 -1.48 8.52 1.35
N PRO A 38 -0.95 8.11 0.18
CA PRO A 38 0.46 7.78 0.03
C PRO A 38 1.36 8.90 0.55
N GLY A 39 2.42 8.54 1.27
CA GLY A 39 3.36 9.53 1.79
C GLY A 39 4.40 8.99 2.78
N LEU A 40 5.41 9.81 3.04
CA LEU A 40 6.42 9.52 4.05
C LEU A 40 5.84 9.65 5.47
N ARG A 41 6.05 8.61 6.28
CA ARG A 41 5.72 8.56 7.70
C ARG A 41 7.01 8.46 8.51
N SER A 42 7.80 9.54 8.48
CA SER A 42 9.13 9.60 9.12
C SER A 42 9.12 9.36 10.63
N PHE A 43 7.94 9.42 11.27
CA PHE A 43 7.76 9.05 12.68
C PHE A 43 8.05 7.57 12.96
N TYR A 44 7.79 6.66 12.01
CA TYR A 44 8.11 5.23 12.17
C TYR A 44 9.60 4.96 11.90
N HIS A 45 10.07 5.35 10.72
CA HIS A 45 11.49 5.49 10.39
C HIS A 45 11.64 6.34 9.10
N PRO A 46 12.84 6.87 8.78
CA PRO A 46 13.00 7.88 7.73
C PRO A 46 12.57 7.49 6.31
N LYS A 47 12.46 6.19 6.03
CA LYS A 47 12.14 5.62 4.73
C LYS A 47 10.73 4.99 4.66
N TYR A 48 9.95 5.08 5.73
CA TYR A 48 8.63 4.47 5.78
C TYR A 48 7.69 5.25 4.87
N TYR A 49 7.39 4.73 3.69
CA TYR A 49 6.42 5.32 2.78
C TYR A 49 5.21 4.40 2.68
N ALA A 50 4.02 4.90 2.99
CA ALA A 50 2.84 4.05 3.07
C ALA A 50 1.56 4.75 2.65
N ALA A 51 0.56 3.93 2.30
CA ALA A 51 -0.82 4.32 2.05
C ALA A 51 -1.77 3.35 2.76
N PHE A 52 -2.96 3.85 3.10
CA PHE A 52 -3.98 3.12 3.86
C PHE A 52 -5.35 3.25 3.22
N VAL A 53 -6.01 2.12 3.02
CA VAL A 53 -7.37 2.06 2.47
C VAL A 53 -8.21 1.10 3.30
N LEU A 54 -9.45 1.49 3.60
CA LEU A 54 -10.43 0.60 4.20
C LEU A 54 -11.12 -0.23 3.13
N ASP A 55 -11.13 -1.55 3.33
CA ASP A 55 -11.92 -2.46 2.51
C ASP A 55 -13.43 -2.38 2.87
N PRO A 56 -14.33 -3.02 2.10
CA PRO A 56 -15.76 -3.01 2.39
C PRO A 56 -16.16 -3.69 3.72
N ALA A 57 -15.28 -4.52 4.29
CA ALA A 57 -15.47 -5.12 5.60
C ALA A 57 -14.96 -4.22 6.75
N GLY A 58 -14.34 -3.09 6.42
CA GLY A 58 -13.77 -2.15 7.38
C GLY A 58 -12.34 -2.51 7.84
N ASN A 59 -11.68 -3.45 7.18
CA ASN A 59 -10.27 -3.76 7.45
C ASN A 59 -9.39 -2.63 6.93
N ASN A 60 -8.38 -2.24 7.72
CA ASN A 60 -7.38 -1.27 7.30
C ASN A 60 -6.26 -1.99 6.54
N ILE A 61 -6.26 -1.84 5.21
CA ILE A 61 -5.23 -2.41 4.35
C ILE A 61 -4.13 -1.39 4.19
N GLU A 62 -2.91 -1.81 4.51
CA GLU A 62 -1.70 -1.01 4.36
C GLU A 62 -0.88 -1.54 3.20
N ALA A 63 -0.31 -0.62 2.44
CA ALA A 63 0.79 -0.92 1.54
C ALA A 63 1.96 0.01 1.88
N VAL A 64 3.15 -0.58 2.03
CA VAL A 64 4.34 0.09 2.55
C VAL A 64 5.58 -0.26 1.75
N ASP A 65 6.40 0.76 1.51
CA ASP A 65 7.79 0.67 1.08
C ASP A 65 8.70 1.09 2.25
N HIS A 66 9.62 0.21 2.63
CA HIS A 66 10.60 0.46 3.69
C HIS A 66 11.92 1.07 3.17
N GLY A 67 12.02 1.30 1.86
CA GLY A 67 13.18 1.86 1.17
C GLY A 67 14.45 1.00 1.31
N VAL A 68 14.26 -0.32 1.39
CA VAL A 68 15.37 -1.28 1.47
C VAL A 68 15.90 -1.50 0.06
N SER A 69 17.04 -0.88 -0.24
CA SER A 69 17.85 -1.25 -1.39
C SER A 69 18.33 -2.68 -1.16
N LEU A 70 17.89 -3.65 -1.98
CA LEU A 70 18.40 -5.03 -1.99
C LEU A 70 19.79 -5.09 -2.64
N ASP A 71 20.65 -4.15 -2.29
CA ASP A 71 22.01 -4.03 -2.81
C ASP A 71 22.97 -4.47 -1.68
N ALA A 72 23.20 -5.77 -1.58
CA ALA A 72 24.32 -6.38 -0.86
C ALA A 72 24.71 -7.71 -1.51
#